data_AF-A0AA38NI80-F1
#
_entry.id   AF-A0AA38NI80-F1
#
_cell.length_a   1.000
_cell.length_b   1.000
_cell.length_c   1.000
_cell.angle_alpha   90.00
_cell.angle_beta   90.00
_cell.angle_gamma   90.00
#
_symmetry.space_group_name_H-M   'P 1'
#
loop_
_entity.id
_entity.type
_entity.pdbx_description
1 polymer ?
#
loop_
_entity_poly.entity_id
_entity_poly.type
_entity_poly.pdbx_seq_one_letter_code
_entity_poly.pdbx_strand_id
1 'polypeptide(L)'
;MVATPTNSLEDTSKFFEEIIHIDQDHLYDGDDNDSDGVDDNVLSSSSPSSSSVVDKSTISSIVASYGSSSATAWLEFDRYHIWQAEPGQIKESSFPPVQGYMERKRYVFAWGDPLVSSPDALKPTSEAFIAWVKSRNLRPIWCCIGHDFEQVLVSSMGWSGVMCIHEEVLHPDHVLELTSDKVKGHTGAGLVKDLKKNLRRAEKAGVAVEEVTGRWSEEDRKQVEEGMSNWRRSKGLKGVQLASTTGQPWIDEEHRRYWVARSSGHIVGILILTPIHGPHSYLIKNAVSFPNSPRGTSEHLIHTTLQHIQADEKRLGFSITVTFGITASDHIAIVDDNRVRSGWRLTSLSKLYEQVAKGAGLLKRGEFRGKFDSEREEMYVCYPEDGLSLSGIKNLLAVLRK
;
A
#
# COMPACT_ATOMS: atom_id res chain seq x y z
N MET A 1 -16.53 -40.24 -10.40
CA MET A 1 -15.09 -40.13 -10.07
C MET A 1 -14.62 -38.76 -10.52
N VAL A 2 -14.50 -37.81 -9.60
CA VAL A 2 -13.99 -36.47 -9.90
C VAL A 2 -12.48 -36.52 -9.67
N ALA A 3 -11.70 -36.33 -10.73
CA ALA A 3 -10.26 -36.29 -10.66
C ALA A 3 -9.81 -35.03 -9.92
N THR A 4 -9.19 -35.20 -8.76
CA THR A 4 -8.46 -34.15 -8.05
C THR A 4 -7.19 -33.84 -8.83
N PRO A 5 -6.92 -32.56 -9.20
CA PRO A 5 -5.64 -32.22 -9.82
C PRO A 5 -4.55 -32.31 -8.76
N THR A 6 -3.62 -33.24 -8.96
CA THR A 6 -2.40 -33.34 -8.18
C THR A 6 -1.38 -32.38 -8.79
N ASN A 7 -1.26 -31.17 -8.24
CA ASN A 7 -0.12 -30.32 -8.58
C ASN A 7 1.12 -30.88 -7.89
N SER A 8 2.13 -31.22 -8.68
CA SER A 8 3.38 -31.81 -8.21
C SER A 8 4.33 -30.74 -7.66
N LEU A 9 5.31 -31.15 -6.85
CA LEU A 9 6.37 -30.25 -6.36
C LEU A 9 7.20 -29.63 -7.51
N GLU A 10 7.23 -30.26 -8.68
CA GLU A 10 7.90 -29.73 -9.88
C GLU A 10 7.19 -28.50 -10.45
N ASP A 11 5.85 -28.46 -10.41
CA ASP A 11 5.07 -27.30 -10.87
C ASP A 11 5.31 -26.07 -10.00
N THR A 12 5.53 -26.28 -8.70
CA THR A 12 5.92 -25.19 -7.79
C THR A 12 7.32 -24.67 -8.11
N SER A 13 8.31 -25.55 -8.38
CA SER A 13 9.67 -25.12 -8.73
C SER A 13 9.71 -24.31 -10.03
N LYS A 14 9.03 -24.77 -11.08
CA LYS A 14 8.90 -24.04 -12.35
C LYS A 14 8.16 -22.72 -12.20
N PHE A 15 7.15 -22.66 -11.32
CA PHE A 15 6.48 -21.41 -10.98
C PHE A 15 7.42 -20.40 -10.31
N PHE A 16 8.35 -20.86 -9.47
CA PHE A 16 9.37 -19.98 -8.88
C PHE A 16 10.40 -19.52 -9.92
N GLU A 17 10.84 -20.41 -10.79
CA GLU A 17 11.68 -20.03 -11.93
C GLU A 17 10.97 -19.04 -12.84
N GLU A 18 9.68 -19.20 -13.15
CA GLU A 18 8.92 -18.20 -13.94
C GLU A 18 8.75 -16.87 -13.20
N ILE A 19 8.45 -16.83 -11.91
CA ILE A 19 8.36 -15.56 -11.17
C ILE A 19 9.71 -14.82 -11.20
N ILE A 20 10.81 -15.58 -11.12
CA ILE A 20 12.18 -15.07 -11.16
C ILE A 20 12.64 -14.78 -12.61
N HIS A 21 12.14 -15.49 -13.63
CA HIS A 21 12.51 -15.36 -15.06
C HIS A 21 11.57 -14.49 -15.90
N ILE A 22 10.39 -14.08 -15.40
CA ILE A 22 9.69 -12.89 -15.91
C ILE A 22 10.61 -11.63 -15.84
N ASP A 23 11.79 -11.74 -15.23
CA ASP A 23 12.89 -10.76 -15.15
C ASP A 23 13.90 -10.78 -16.32
N GLN A 24 13.75 -11.57 -17.39
CA GLN A 24 14.74 -11.59 -18.48
C GLN A 24 14.23 -11.34 -19.91
N ASP A 25 12.92 -11.44 -20.18
CA ASP A 25 12.38 -11.15 -21.51
C ASP A 25 11.56 -9.85 -21.48
N HIS A 26 12.25 -8.70 -21.65
CA HIS A 26 11.79 -7.44 -22.27
C HIS A 26 12.65 -6.22 -21.88
N LEU A 27 13.96 -6.34 -22.02
CA LEU A 27 14.87 -5.19 -22.10
C LEU A 27 15.89 -5.50 -23.19
N TYR A 28 15.96 -4.61 -24.19
CA TYR A 28 16.66 -4.69 -25.48
C TYR A 28 15.86 -5.32 -26.63
N ASP A 29 15.23 -4.47 -27.43
CA ASP A 29 15.71 -4.25 -28.81
C ASP A 29 15.45 -2.80 -29.19
N GLY A 30 16.52 -2.11 -29.54
CA GLY A 30 16.52 -0.76 -30.10
C GLY A 30 17.08 -0.82 -31.51
N ASP A 31 16.39 -0.11 -32.40
CA ASP A 31 16.76 0.35 -33.74
C ASP A 31 17.06 -0.70 -34.82
N ASP A 32 16.17 -0.80 -35.81
CA ASP A 32 16.37 -0.07 -37.07
C ASP A 32 15.17 -0.16 -38.02
N ASN A 33 14.84 1.00 -38.59
CA ASN A 33 14.34 1.27 -39.94
C ASN A 33 13.88 0.07 -40.80
N ASP A 34 12.60 0.03 -41.17
CA ASP A 34 12.21 -0.13 -42.58
C ASP A 34 10.75 0.25 -42.81
N SER A 35 10.56 1.04 -43.87
CA SER A 35 9.29 1.36 -44.49
C SER A 35 8.67 0.13 -45.14
N ASP A 36 7.37 -0.11 -44.95
CA ASP A 36 6.44 -0.35 -46.06
C ASP A 36 4.99 -0.54 -45.57
N GLY A 37 4.07 0.10 -46.31
CA GLY A 37 2.82 -0.50 -46.78
C GLY A 37 1.77 -1.02 -45.79
N VAL A 38 0.79 -0.16 -45.48
CA VAL A 38 -0.67 -0.37 -45.58
C VAL A 38 -1.21 -1.80 -45.39
N ASP A 39 -2.06 -1.99 -44.36
CA ASP A 39 -3.44 -2.44 -44.58
C ASP A 39 -4.36 -2.10 -43.40
N ASP A 40 -5.33 -1.25 -43.71
CA ASP A 40 -6.47 -0.85 -42.88
C ASP A 40 -7.45 -2.01 -42.71
N ASN A 41 -7.76 -2.38 -41.47
CA ASN A 41 -9.08 -2.91 -41.10
C ASN A 41 -9.29 -2.93 -39.58
N VAL A 42 -9.50 -1.74 -39.01
CA VAL A 42 -10.10 -1.62 -37.67
C VAL A 42 -11.62 -1.62 -37.85
N LEU A 43 -12.22 -2.79 -37.63
CA LEU A 43 -13.67 -2.91 -37.47
C LEU A 43 -14.10 -2.19 -36.19
N SER A 44 -14.56 -0.96 -36.36
CA SER A 44 -15.19 -0.13 -35.33
C SER A 44 -16.55 -0.72 -34.95
N SER A 45 -16.64 -1.40 -33.81
CA SER A 45 -17.91 -1.59 -33.11
C SER A 45 -18.04 -0.52 -32.03
N SER A 46 -18.59 0.64 -32.41
CA SER A 46 -18.99 1.69 -31.49
C SER A 46 -20.20 1.24 -30.67
N SER A 47 -19.98 0.90 -29.40
CA SER A 47 -21.01 0.82 -28.38
C SER A 47 -20.92 2.06 -27.49
N PRO A 48 -22.02 2.79 -27.23
CA PRO A 48 -21.98 3.98 -26.41
C PRO A 48 -22.00 3.56 -24.93
N SER A 49 -20.84 3.37 -24.29
CA SER A 49 -20.80 3.28 -22.83
C SER A 49 -20.64 4.70 -22.28
N SER A 50 -21.71 5.22 -21.68
CA SER A 50 -21.66 6.38 -20.80
C SER A 50 -20.79 6.05 -19.58
N SER A 51 -19.47 6.13 -19.73
CA SER A 51 -18.59 6.11 -18.57
C SER A 51 -18.77 7.44 -17.86
N SER A 52 -19.48 7.45 -16.74
CA SER A 52 -19.36 8.53 -15.77
C SER A 52 -17.87 8.68 -15.45
N VAL A 53 -17.25 9.76 -15.92
CA VAL A 53 -15.86 10.04 -15.59
C VAL A 53 -15.85 10.37 -14.11
N VAL A 54 -15.37 9.43 -13.29
CA VAL A 54 -15.22 9.63 -11.86
C VAL A 54 -14.27 10.80 -11.64
N ASP A 55 -14.75 11.86 -10.98
CA ASP A 55 -13.95 13.04 -10.71
C ASP A 55 -12.83 12.73 -9.72
N LYS A 56 -11.58 12.84 -10.19
CA LYS A 56 -10.36 12.55 -9.43
C LYS A 56 -10.23 13.40 -8.16
N SER A 57 -10.70 14.66 -8.21
CA SER A 57 -10.64 15.56 -7.05
C SER A 57 -11.60 15.09 -5.95
N THR A 58 -12.84 14.77 -6.32
CA THR A 58 -13.81 14.13 -5.42
C THR A 58 -13.25 12.85 -4.79
N ILE A 59 -12.60 11.98 -5.56
CA ILE A 59 -11.98 10.75 -5.00
C ILE A 59 -10.90 11.06 -3.98
N SER A 60 -10.06 12.06 -4.24
CA SER A 60 -8.98 12.45 -3.33
C SER A 60 -9.55 12.94 -2.00
N SER A 61 -10.61 13.75 -2.02
CA SER A 61 -11.30 14.19 -0.80
C SER A 61 -11.99 13.06 -0.05
N ILE A 62 -12.65 12.12 -0.75
CA ILE A 62 -13.27 10.95 -0.10
C ILE A 62 -12.19 10.06 0.55
N VAL A 63 -11.05 9.83 -0.12
CA VAL A 63 -9.92 9.09 0.46
C VAL A 63 -9.37 9.79 1.70
N ALA A 64 -9.20 11.11 1.67
CA ALA A 64 -8.74 11.87 2.84
C ALA A 64 -9.69 11.76 4.04
N SER A 65 -11.01 11.77 3.80
CA SER A 65 -12.03 11.74 4.86
C SER A 65 -12.37 10.34 5.36
N TYR A 66 -12.42 9.34 4.48
CA TYR A 66 -12.96 7.99 4.75
C TYR A 66 -12.00 6.86 4.42
N GLY A 67 -10.87 7.15 3.76
CA GLY A 67 -9.94 6.16 3.27
C GLY A 67 -9.09 5.50 4.34
N SER A 68 -8.55 4.33 4.02
CA SER A 68 -7.49 3.68 4.78
C SER A 68 -6.12 3.92 4.13
N SER A 69 -5.04 3.44 4.76
CA SER A 69 -3.69 3.49 4.16
C SER A 69 -3.65 2.87 2.75
N SER A 70 -4.37 1.77 2.53
CA SER A 70 -4.57 1.11 1.24
C SER A 70 -5.23 2.01 0.21
N ALA A 71 -6.29 2.74 0.60
CA ALA A 71 -7.08 3.57 -0.32
C ALA A 71 -6.27 4.73 -0.92
N THR A 72 -5.24 5.20 -0.22
CA THR A 72 -4.33 6.23 -0.75
C THR A 72 -3.54 5.78 -2.00
N ALA A 73 -3.50 4.48 -2.32
CA ALA A 73 -2.87 3.98 -3.53
C ALA A 73 -3.70 4.28 -4.77
N TRP A 74 -5.03 4.39 -4.63
CA TRP A 74 -5.97 4.57 -5.73
C TRP A 74 -5.77 5.87 -6.51
N LEU A 75 -5.15 6.86 -5.87
CA LEU A 75 -4.85 8.17 -6.44
C LEU A 75 -3.75 8.10 -7.52
N GLU A 76 -3.07 6.97 -7.67
CA GLU A 76 -2.28 6.64 -8.86
C GLU A 76 -3.21 6.10 -9.96
N PHE A 77 -4.03 6.98 -10.54
CA PHE A 77 -5.07 6.65 -11.52
C PHE A 77 -4.57 5.97 -12.81
N ASP A 78 -3.25 5.99 -13.07
CA ASP A 78 -2.64 5.25 -14.17
C ASP A 78 -2.47 3.75 -13.86
N ARG A 79 -2.53 3.38 -12.57
CA ARG A 79 -2.40 2.00 -12.08
C ARG A 79 -3.70 1.45 -11.52
N TYR A 80 -4.49 2.31 -10.89
CA TYR A 80 -5.75 1.95 -10.26
C TYR A 80 -6.92 2.47 -11.07
N HIS A 81 -7.88 1.60 -11.28
CA HIS A 81 -9.21 1.97 -11.72
C HIS A 81 -10.11 2.22 -10.51
N ILE A 82 -11.14 3.02 -10.71
CA ILE A 82 -12.15 3.31 -9.70
C ILE A 82 -13.47 2.73 -10.15
N TRP A 83 -14.09 1.94 -9.26
CA TRP A 83 -15.51 1.63 -9.35
C TRP A 83 -16.26 2.50 -8.35
N GLN A 84 -17.41 3.00 -8.77
CA GLN A 84 -18.33 3.77 -7.92
C GLN A 84 -19.73 3.18 -8.08
N ALA A 85 -20.41 2.96 -6.97
CA ALA A 85 -21.80 2.54 -6.98
C ALA A 85 -22.68 3.62 -7.64
N GLU A 86 -23.82 3.20 -8.21
CA GLU A 86 -24.77 4.16 -8.76
C GLU A 86 -25.36 5.05 -7.63
N PRO A 87 -25.61 6.35 -7.89
CA PRO A 87 -26.22 7.23 -6.90
C PRO A 87 -27.53 6.66 -6.33
N GLY A 88 -27.61 6.54 -5.00
CA GLY A 88 -28.78 5.99 -4.30
C GLY A 88 -28.91 4.47 -4.32
N GLN A 89 -27.98 3.74 -4.96
CA GLN A 89 -27.97 2.27 -4.96
C GLN A 89 -27.77 1.69 -3.56
N ILE A 90 -26.88 2.30 -2.77
CA ILE A 90 -26.54 1.89 -1.40
C ILE A 90 -27.03 2.99 -0.46
N LYS A 91 -28.15 2.75 0.22
CA LYS A 91 -28.88 3.79 0.99
C LYS A 91 -28.25 4.07 2.34
N GLU A 92 -27.47 3.13 2.83
CA GLU A 92 -26.76 3.16 4.10
C GLU A 92 -25.55 4.11 4.07
N SER A 93 -25.11 4.50 2.87
CA SER A 93 -24.01 5.45 2.66
C SER A 93 -24.53 6.82 2.21
N SER A 94 -24.02 7.90 2.81
CA SER A 94 -24.37 9.29 2.47
C SER A 94 -23.77 9.76 1.15
N PHE A 95 -22.79 9.04 0.62
CA PHE A 95 -22.21 9.22 -0.71
C PHE A 95 -22.15 7.89 -1.45
N PRO A 96 -22.15 7.87 -2.79
CA PRO A 96 -22.04 6.64 -3.57
C PRO A 96 -20.73 5.92 -3.24
N PRO A 97 -20.76 4.69 -2.69
CA PRO A 97 -19.56 3.98 -2.28
C PRO A 97 -18.53 3.81 -3.39
N VAL A 98 -17.27 3.78 -3.01
CA VAL A 98 -16.13 3.76 -3.95
C VAL A 98 -15.19 2.61 -3.64
N GLN A 99 -14.70 1.93 -4.67
CA GLN A 99 -13.65 0.92 -4.56
C GLN A 99 -12.58 1.15 -5.62
N GLY A 100 -11.33 1.34 -5.19
CA GLY A 100 -10.18 1.26 -6.09
C GLY A 100 -9.73 -0.18 -6.33
N TYR A 101 -9.34 -0.49 -7.56
CA TYR A 101 -8.90 -1.83 -7.95
C TYR A 101 -7.85 -1.80 -9.07
N MET A 102 -7.10 -2.90 -9.19
CA MET A 102 -6.28 -3.20 -10.37
C MET A 102 -6.92 -4.34 -11.15
N GLU A 103 -6.81 -4.33 -12.47
CA GLU A 103 -7.33 -5.40 -13.33
C GLU A 103 -6.20 -6.06 -14.12
N ARG A 104 -6.18 -7.40 -14.14
CA ARG A 104 -5.26 -8.15 -15.00
C ARG A 104 -5.85 -9.48 -15.42
N LYS A 105 -5.92 -9.71 -16.74
CA LYS A 105 -6.58 -10.87 -17.34
C LYS A 105 -8.01 -10.98 -16.81
N ARG A 106 -8.36 -12.09 -16.15
CA ARG A 106 -9.69 -12.32 -15.58
C ARG A 106 -9.84 -11.87 -14.12
N TYR A 107 -8.83 -11.25 -13.52
CA TYR A 107 -8.83 -10.91 -12.09
C TYR A 107 -8.99 -9.42 -11.87
N VAL A 108 -9.83 -9.09 -10.89
CA VAL A 108 -10.00 -7.76 -10.32
C VAL A 108 -9.49 -7.81 -8.89
N PHE A 109 -8.42 -7.08 -8.61
CA PHE A 109 -7.82 -6.96 -7.27
C PHE A 109 -8.33 -5.68 -6.61
N ALA A 110 -9.42 -5.79 -5.86
CA ALA A 110 -9.93 -4.71 -5.04
C ALA A 110 -8.95 -4.44 -3.89
N TRP A 111 -8.52 -3.20 -3.74
CA TRP A 111 -7.37 -2.86 -2.90
C TRP A 111 -7.77 -2.04 -1.68
N GLY A 112 -7.81 -2.65 -0.50
CA GLY A 112 -8.37 -2.03 0.70
C GLY A 112 -9.89 -2.08 0.76
N ASP A 113 -10.41 -1.65 1.90
CA ASP A 113 -11.84 -1.59 2.18
C ASP A 113 -12.55 -0.62 1.23
N PRO A 114 -13.81 -0.89 0.85
CA PRO A 114 -14.61 0.06 0.12
C PRO A 114 -14.88 1.30 0.97
N LEU A 115 -14.85 2.48 0.34
CA LEU A 115 -15.15 3.73 1.04
C LEU A 115 -16.66 3.88 1.13
N VAL A 116 -17.13 3.93 2.38
CA VAL A 116 -18.52 4.08 2.76
C VAL A 116 -18.63 5.09 3.89
N SER A 117 -19.77 5.75 4.03
CA SER A 117 -19.98 6.66 5.17
C SER A 117 -20.41 5.95 6.45
N SER A 118 -20.82 4.68 6.38
CA SER A 118 -21.31 3.88 7.50
C SER A 118 -20.87 2.42 7.34
N PRO A 119 -20.44 1.74 8.42
CA PRO A 119 -20.13 0.30 8.38
C PRO A 119 -21.27 -0.57 7.85
N ASP A 120 -22.54 -0.18 8.08
CA ASP A 120 -23.72 -0.91 7.59
C ASP A 120 -23.77 -0.99 6.05
N ALA A 121 -23.11 -0.06 5.36
CA ALA A 121 -23.03 -0.04 3.90
C ALA A 121 -22.00 -1.01 3.33
N LEU A 122 -21.10 -1.59 4.14
CA LEU A 122 -20.02 -2.46 3.65
C LEU A 122 -20.54 -3.68 2.90
N LYS A 123 -21.55 -4.36 3.46
CA LYS A 123 -22.17 -5.55 2.84
C LYS A 123 -22.89 -5.25 1.53
N PRO A 124 -23.87 -4.33 1.46
CA PRO A 124 -24.54 -4.04 0.20
C PRO A 124 -23.57 -3.46 -0.85
N THR A 125 -22.53 -2.73 -0.42
CA THR A 125 -21.47 -2.25 -1.32
C THR A 125 -20.67 -3.40 -1.93
N SER A 126 -20.23 -4.37 -1.13
CA SER A 126 -19.46 -5.51 -1.62
C SER A 126 -20.30 -6.40 -2.54
N GLU A 127 -21.59 -6.60 -2.24
CA GLU A 127 -22.54 -7.30 -3.11
C GLU A 127 -22.66 -6.62 -4.48
N ALA A 128 -22.84 -5.29 -4.51
CA ALA A 128 -22.92 -4.51 -5.74
C ALA A 128 -21.62 -4.57 -6.56
N PHE A 129 -20.46 -4.41 -5.91
CA PHE A 129 -19.16 -4.53 -6.58
C PHE A 129 -18.94 -5.93 -7.15
N ILE A 130 -19.24 -6.99 -6.39
CA ILE A 130 -19.12 -8.38 -6.88
C ILE A 130 -20.02 -8.63 -8.08
N ALA A 131 -21.27 -8.14 -8.04
CA ALA A 131 -22.20 -8.26 -9.16
C ALA A 131 -21.65 -7.58 -10.42
N TRP A 132 -21.09 -6.38 -10.27
CA TRP A 132 -20.45 -5.65 -11.36
C TRP A 132 -19.19 -6.35 -11.91
N VAL A 133 -18.35 -6.93 -11.05
CA VAL A 133 -17.18 -7.71 -11.50
C VAL A 133 -17.63 -8.97 -12.27
N LYS A 134 -18.64 -9.69 -11.74
CA LYS A 134 -19.16 -10.92 -12.35
C LYS A 134 -19.87 -10.67 -13.69
N SER A 135 -20.58 -9.55 -13.84
CA SER A 135 -21.23 -9.21 -15.11
C SER A 135 -20.23 -9.00 -16.25
N ARG A 136 -18.98 -8.68 -15.91
CA ARG A 136 -17.84 -8.56 -16.84
C ARG A 136 -17.08 -9.87 -17.04
N ASN A 137 -17.58 -11.00 -16.51
CA ASN A 137 -16.91 -12.31 -16.51
C ASN A 137 -15.51 -12.28 -15.84
N LEU A 138 -15.34 -11.41 -14.85
CA LEU A 138 -14.10 -11.28 -14.07
C LEU A 138 -14.25 -11.93 -12.69
N ARG A 139 -13.13 -12.12 -12.00
CA ARG A 139 -13.03 -12.74 -10.67
C ARG A 139 -12.51 -11.72 -9.65
N PRO A 140 -13.31 -11.35 -8.63
CA PRO A 140 -12.88 -10.42 -7.59
C PRO A 140 -11.99 -11.11 -6.56
N ILE A 141 -10.94 -10.43 -6.13
CA ILE A 141 -10.10 -10.75 -4.97
C ILE A 141 -9.96 -9.44 -4.19
N TRP A 142 -10.27 -9.45 -2.90
CA TRP A 142 -9.98 -8.32 -2.01
C TRP A 142 -8.61 -8.52 -1.38
N CYS A 143 -7.79 -7.49 -1.48
CA CYS A 143 -6.46 -7.44 -0.89
C CYS A 143 -6.41 -6.32 0.13
N CYS A 144 -5.60 -6.47 1.18
CA CYS A 144 -5.25 -5.36 2.06
C CYS A 144 -6.44 -4.76 2.82
N ILE A 145 -7.39 -5.62 3.22
CA ILE A 145 -8.62 -5.22 3.94
C ILE A 145 -8.48 -5.37 5.45
N GLY A 146 -9.22 -4.55 6.20
CA GLY A 146 -9.29 -4.59 7.66
C GLY A 146 -10.20 -5.70 8.19
N HIS A 147 -10.20 -5.88 9.52
CA HIS A 147 -10.96 -6.92 10.20
C HIS A 147 -12.49 -6.78 9.99
N ASP A 148 -13.05 -5.59 10.17
CA ASP A 148 -14.49 -5.38 10.07
C ASP A 148 -15.04 -5.78 8.69
N PHE A 149 -14.31 -5.44 7.62
CA PHE A 149 -14.72 -5.79 6.28
C PHE A 149 -14.43 -7.26 5.93
N GLU A 150 -13.34 -7.83 6.45
CA GLU A 150 -13.09 -9.28 6.36
C GLU A 150 -14.24 -10.08 6.96
N GLN A 151 -14.74 -9.68 8.14
CA GLN A 151 -15.89 -10.32 8.79
C GLN A 151 -17.14 -10.25 7.93
N VAL A 152 -17.39 -9.15 7.23
CA VAL A 152 -18.50 -9.05 6.27
C VAL A 152 -18.36 -10.11 5.18
N LEU A 153 -17.18 -10.22 4.54
CA LEU A 153 -16.95 -11.16 3.44
C LEU A 153 -17.04 -12.63 3.91
N VAL A 154 -16.37 -12.98 5.01
CA VAL A 154 -16.26 -14.37 5.47
C VAL A 154 -17.56 -14.83 6.14
N SER A 155 -18.13 -14.04 7.05
CA SER A 155 -19.31 -14.43 7.80
C SER A 155 -20.59 -14.34 6.98
N SER A 156 -20.74 -13.31 6.14
CA SER A 156 -21.99 -13.06 5.39
C SER A 156 -21.99 -13.60 3.97
N MET A 157 -20.83 -13.79 3.34
CA MET A 157 -20.75 -14.10 1.90
C MET A 157 -20.06 -15.43 1.60
N GLY A 158 -19.59 -16.15 2.62
CA GLY A 158 -18.93 -17.44 2.45
C GLY A 158 -17.55 -17.36 1.78
N TRP A 159 -16.90 -16.20 1.83
CA TRP A 159 -15.53 -16.04 1.33
C TRP A 159 -14.53 -16.69 2.29
N SER A 160 -13.31 -16.91 1.81
CA SER A 160 -12.18 -17.33 2.64
C SER A 160 -11.21 -16.17 2.83
N GLY A 161 -10.66 -16.05 4.04
CA GLY A 161 -9.68 -15.03 4.41
C GLY A 161 -8.33 -15.64 4.77
N VAL A 162 -7.25 -14.96 4.39
CA VAL A 162 -5.88 -15.27 4.79
C VAL A 162 -5.23 -14.01 5.32
N MET A 163 -4.59 -14.12 6.48
CA MET A 163 -3.74 -13.09 7.05
C MET A 163 -2.28 -13.38 6.69
N CYS A 164 -1.66 -12.50 5.92
CA CYS A 164 -0.23 -12.56 5.58
C CYS A 164 0.42 -11.18 5.57
N ILE A 165 -0.32 -10.18 6.04
CA ILE A 165 0.05 -8.77 6.07
C ILE A 165 -0.55 -8.16 7.34
N HIS A 166 0.04 -7.06 7.80
CA HIS A 166 -0.49 -6.26 8.88
C HIS A 166 -0.22 -4.78 8.61
N GLU A 167 -1.06 -3.91 9.16
CA GLU A 167 -0.79 -2.49 9.28
C GLU A 167 0.26 -2.28 10.40
N GLU A 168 1.11 -1.25 10.29
CA GLU A 168 2.07 -0.88 11.33
C GLU A 168 1.71 0.50 11.88
N VAL A 169 1.04 0.52 13.02
CA VAL A 169 0.43 1.68 13.65
C VAL A 169 1.36 2.29 14.70
N LEU A 170 1.45 3.61 14.72
CA LEU A 170 2.26 4.41 15.62
C LEU A 170 1.35 5.33 16.44
N HIS A 171 1.59 5.32 17.74
CA HIS A 171 1.03 6.30 18.67
C HIS A 171 2.11 7.33 19.00
N PRO A 172 1.96 8.62 18.58
CA PRO A 172 2.99 9.64 18.78
C PRO A 172 3.49 9.73 20.23
N ASP A 173 2.57 9.75 21.20
CA ASP A 173 2.88 9.81 22.63
C ASP A 173 3.81 8.66 23.08
N HIS A 174 3.49 7.43 22.68
CA HIS A 174 4.26 6.23 23.04
C HIS A 174 5.70 6.30 22.54
N VAL A 175 5.89 6.62 21.26
CA VAL A 175 7.23 6.72 20.64
C VAL A 175 8.06 7.82 21.31
N LEU A 176 7.43 8.96 21.61
CA LEU A 176 8.09 10.10 22.23
C LEU A 176 8.44 9.83 23.70
N GLU A 177 7.59 9.11 24.43
CA GLU A 177 7.89 8.64 25.78
C GLU A 177 9.11 7.70 25.78
N LEU A 178 9.11 6.67 24.93
CA LEU A 178 10.22 5.72 24.79
C LEU A 178 11.53 6.43 24.42
N THR A 179 11.45 7.45 23.57
CA THR A 179 12.63 8.21 23.12
C THR A 179 13.10 9.27 24.13
N SER A 180 12.32 9.57 25.17
CA SER A 180 12.70 10.52 26.22
C SER A 180 13.87 10.03 27.09
N ASP A 181 14.48 10.98 27.82
CA ASP A 181 15.52 10.67 28.79
C ASP A 181 14.99 9.96 30.05
N LYS A 182 13.67 10.00 30.29
CA LYS A 182 13.02 9.41 31.47
C LYS A 182 13.05 7.87 31.47
N VAL A 183 13.06 7.25 30.29
CA VAL A 183 13.05 5.78 30.13
C VAL A 183 14.46 5.16 30.29
N LYS A 184 15.52 5.98 30.46
CA LYS A 184 16.88 5.44 30.70
C LYS A 184 16.89 4.57 31.96
N GLY A 185 17.29 3.30 31.81
CA GLY A 185 17.39 2.34 32.92
C GLY A 185 16.11 1.58 33.26
N HIS A 186 15.01 1.80 32.53
CA HIS A 186 13.73 1.11 32.74
C HIS A 186 13.51 -0.04 31.72
N THR A 187 12.57 -0.93 32.02
CA THR A 187 12.07 -1.95 31.08
C THR A 187 11.55 -1.27 29.81
N GLY A 188 12.01 -1.71 28.63
CA GLY A 188 11.67 -1.09 27.34
C GLY A 188 12.74 -0.15 26.77
N ALA A 189 13.75 0.29 27.55
CA ALA A 189 14.82 1.18 27.07
C ALA A 189 15.65 0.60 25.92
N GLY A 190 15.70 -0.73 25.80
CA GLY A 190 16.36 -1.45 24.72
C GLY A 190 15.63 -1.36 23.38
N LEU A 191 14.29 -1.21 23.39
CA LEU A 191 13.43 -1.27 22.19
C LEU A 191 13.78 -0.15 21.20
N VAL A 192 14.06 1.06 21.71
CA VAL A 192 14.38 2.24 20.89
C VAL A 192 15.85 2.64 20.93
N LYS A 193 16.75 1.74 21.36
CA LYS A 193 18.19 2.05 21.48
C LYS A 193 18.80 2.48 20.14
N ASP A 194 18.45 1.77 19.07
CA ASP A 194 18.94 2.08 17.73
C ASP A 194 18.33 3.37 17.17
N LEU A 195 17.06 3.64 17.48
CA LEU A 195 16.39 4.91 17.16
C LEU A 195 17.13 6.08 17.83
N LYS A 196 17.29 6.07 19.16
CA LYS A 196 18.02 7.12 19.90
C LYS A 196 19.44 7.36 19.36
N LYS A 197 20.14 6.28 18.99
CA LYS A 197 21.49 6.36 18.42
C LYS A 197 21.50 7.05 17.07
N ASN A 198 20.52 6.77 16.20
CA ASN A 198 20.42 7.39 14.89
C ASN A 198 19.95 8.85 14.97
N LEU A 199 19.06 9.20 15.90
CA LEU A 199 18.68 10.60 16.16
C LEU A 199 19.91 11.45 16.51
N ARG A 200 20.73 11.03 17.48
CA ARG A 200 21.98 11.73 17.85
C ARG A 200 22.99 11.85 16.71
N ARG A 201 23.02 10.87 15.80
CA ARG A 201 23.91 10.90 14.63
C ARG A 201 23.45 11.95 13.62
N ALA A 202 22.15 12.02 13.36
CA ALA A 202 21.56 13.04 12.49
C ALA A 202 21.77 14.44 13.08
N GLU A 203 21.52 14.62 14.38
CA GLU A 203 21.79 15.89 15.09
C GLU A 203 23.25 16.30 15.01
N LYS A 204 24.19 15.39 15.31
CA LYS A 204 25.64 15.68 15.23
C LYS A 204 26.10 16.01 13.80
N ALA A 205 25.41 15.48 12.79
CA ALA A 205 25.66 15.78 11.38
C ALA A 205 24.98 17.08 10.91
N GLY A 206 24.30 17.82 11.80
CA GLY A 206 23.63 19.07 11.47
C GLY A 206 22.41 18.88 10.58
N VAL A 207 21.72 17.74 10.69
CA VAL A 207 20.42 17.55 10.04
C VAL A 207 19.37 18.34 10.81
N ALA A 208 18.68 19.25 10.13
CA ALA A 208 17.50 19.95 10.63
C ALA A 208 16.25 19.45 9.89
N VAL A 209 15.14 19.30 10.60
CA VAL A 209 13.85 18.90 10.02
C VAL A 209 12.83 20.00 10.23
N GLU A 210 12.09 20.34 9.18
CA GLU A 210 11.03 21.34 9.22
C GLU A 210 9.80 20.88 8.42
N GLU A 211 8.61 21.32 8.86
CA GLU A 211 7.39 21.18 8.08
C GLU A 211 7.35 22.26 7.01
N VAL A 212 7.08 21.87 5.76
CA VAL A 212 6.87 22.82 4.68
C VAL A 212 5.43 23.31 4.76
N THR A 213 5.29 24.57 5.14
CA THR A 213 3.98 25.24 5.23
C THR A 213 3.85 26.26 4.10
N GLY A 214 2.68 26.29 3.46
CA GLY A 214 2.43 27.16 2.30
C GLY A 214 3.00 26.62 1.00
N ARG A 215 3.28 27.52 0.05
CA ARG A 215 3.71 27.15 -1.31
C ARG A 215 5.20 26.81 -1.34
N TRP A 216 5.54 25.70 -2.00
CA TRP A 216 6.92 25.32 -2.29
C TRP A 216 7.66 26.39 -3.11
N SER A 217 8.92 26.64 -2.74
CA SER A 217 9.83 27.35 -3.64
C SER A 217 10.19 26.47 -4.83
N GLU A 218 10.43 27.07 -6.00
CA GLU A 218 10.85 26.33 -7.21
C GLU A 218 12.14 25.53 -6.96
N GLU A 219 13.06 26.10 -6.17
CA GLU A 219 14.32 25.46 -5.81
C GLU A 219 14.11 24.23 -4.92
N ASP A 220 13.30 24.34 -3.86
CA ASP A 220 13.04 23.20 -2.98
C ASP A 220 12.27 22.10 -3.71
N ARG A 221 11.29 22.46 -4.55
CA ARG A 221 10.54 21.50 -5.36
C ARG A 221 11.47 20.72 -6.27
N LYS A 222 12.39 21.41 -6.95
CA LYS A 222 13.41 20.79 -7.80
C LYS A 222 14.35 19.87 -7.01
N GLN A 223 14.83 20.28 -5.84
CA GLN A 223 15.68 19.44 -4.99
C GLN A 223 14.96 18.16 -4.54
N VAL A 224 13.67 18.24 -4.21
CA VAL A 224 12.86 17.05 -3.88
C VAL A 224 12.70 16.13 -5.09
N GLU A 225 12.39 16.68 -6.27
CA GLU A 225 12.22 15.88 -7.50
C GLU A 225 13.52 15.17 -7.90
N GLU A 226 14.65 15.88 -7.87
CA GLU A 226 15.98 15.31 -8.11
C GLU A 226 16.35 14.27 -7.06
N GLY A 227 16.10 14.55 -5.78
CA GLY A 227 16.35 13.64 -4.67
C GLY A 227 15.54 12.34 -4.77
N MET A 228 14.25 12.45 -5.10
CA MET A 228 13.37 11.30 -5.34
C MET A 228 13.80 10.50 -6.58
N SER A 229 14.18 11.19 -7.66
CA SER A 229 14.70 10.57 -8.89
C SER A 229 16.00 9.78 -8.63
N ASN A 230 16.95 10.40 -7.92
CA ASN A 230 18.19 9.77 -7.49
C ASN A 230 17.95 8.58 -6.55
N TRP A 231 17.04 8.73 -5.58
CA TRP A 231 16.65 7.65 -4.69
C TRP A 231 16.05 6.46 -5.47
N ARG A 232 15.13 6.70 -6.40
CA ARG A 232 14.53 5.65 -7.24
C ARG A 232 15.59 4.92 -8.05
N ARG A 233 16.52 5.63 -8.71
CA ARG A 233 17.67 5.00 -9.40
C ARG A 233 18.51 4.14 -8.45
N SER A 234 18.81 4.63 -7.25
CA SER A 234 19.59 3.86 -6.26
C SER A 234 18.89 2.58 -5.79
N LYS A 235 17.54 2.55 -5.85
CA LYS A 235 16.71 1.40 -5.49
C LYS A 235 16.51 0.45 -6.66
N GLY A 236 16.24 0.94 -7.87
CA GLY A 236 15.96 0.14 -9.07
C GLY A 236 17.11 -0.80 -9.48
N LEU A 237 18.32 -0.56 -8.99
CA LEU A 237 19.48 -1.45 -9.18
C LEU A 237 19.44 -2.74 -8.33
N LYS A 238 18.34 -3.03 -7.61
CA LYS A 238 18.27 -4.12 -6.63
C LYS A 238 17.01 -4.98 -6.79
N GLY A 239 17.07 -5.96 -7.69
CA GLY A 239 16.15 -7.10 -7.80
C GLY A 239 14.67 -6.75 -8.00
N VAL A 240 13.81 -7.77 -7.92
CA VAL A 240 12.35 -7.63 -8.08
C VAL A 240 11.78 -6.73 -6.98
N GLN A 241 11.04 -5.68 -7.39
CA GLN A 241 10.36 -4.77 -6.48
C GLN A 241 8.86 -4.88 -6.60
N LEU A 242 8.21 -5.25 -5.49
CA LEU A 242 6.77 -5.23 -5.36
C LEU A 242 6.34 -3.99 -4.57
N ALA A 243 5.42 -3.22 -5.14
CA ALA A 243 4.88 -2.03 -4.52
C ALA A 243 3.49 -1.65 -5.08
N SER A 244 2.58 -1.35 -4.17
CA SER A 244 1.26 -0.80 -4.50
C SER A 244 1.33 0.62 -5.06
N THR A 245 2.40 1.37 -4.78
CA THR A 245 2.54 2.78 -5.22
C THR A 245 3.93 3.08 -5.79
N THR A 246 4.00 4.03 -6.71
CA THR A 246 5.23 4.52 -7.35
C THR A 246 6.01 5.51 -6.49
N GLY A 247 5.37 6.06 -5.45
CA GLY A 247 5.99 7.01 -4.51
C GLY A 247 6.16 8.38 -5.17
N GLN A 248 5.15 8.85 -5.88
CA GLN A 248 5.11 10.21 -6.41
C GLN A 248 4.84 11.19 -5.27
N PRO A 249 5.69 12.23 -5.10
CA PRO A 249 5.56 13.15 -3.98
C PRO A 249 4.30 14.01 -4.08
N TRP A 250 3.94 14.44 -5.29
CA TRP A 250 2.95 15.51 -5.52
C TRP A 250 1.52 15.05 -5.82
N ILE A 251 1.25 13.74 -5.84
CA ILE A 251 -0.13 13.25 -5.94
C ILE A 251 -0.88 13.78 -4.72
N ASP A 252 -2.06 14.36 -4.90
CA ASP A 252 -2.89 14.83 -3.78
C ASP A 252 -2.15 15.85 -2.87
N GLU A 253 -1.46 16.82 -3.49
CA GLU A 253 -0.72 17.86 -2.78
C GLU A 253 -1.62 18.69 -1.84
N GLU A 254 -2.89 18.86 -2.19
CA GLU A 254 -3.88 19.62 -1.42
C GLU A 254 -4.13 19.07 -0.01
N HIS A 255 -4.24 17.74 0.13
CA HIS A 255 -4.53 17.12 1.42
C HIS A 255 -3.27 16.70 2.19
N ARG A 256 -2.10 16.65 1.53
CA ARG A 256 -0.86 16.14 2.11
C ARG A 256 -0.10 17.18 2.92
N ARG A 257 0.58 16.72 3.96
CA ARG A 257 1.55 17.50 4.74
C ARG A 257 2.97 17.01 4.46
N TYR A 258 3.93 17.92 4.44
CA TYR A 258 5.29 17.64 4.00
C TYR A 258 6.31 18.10 5.03
N TRP A 259 7.33 17.29 5.25
CA TRP A 259 8.52 17.64 6.02
C TRP A 259 9.76 17.42 5.18
N VAL A 260 10.74 18.29 5.32
CA VAL A 260 12.04 18.16 4.67
C VAL A 260 13.14 18.07 5.72
N ALA A 261 14.13 17.23 5.45
CA ALA A 261 15.38 17.22 6.19
C ALA A 261 16.42 18.01 5.41
N ARG A 262 17.06 18.99 6.04
CA ARG A 262 18.14 19.78 5.46
C ARG A 262 19.47 19.48 6.13
N SER A 263 20.54 19.45 5.35
CA SER A 263 21.91 19.40 5.84
C SER A 263 22.77 20.26 4.92
N SER A 264 23.60 21.14 5.50
CA SER A 264 24.42 22.11 4.75
C SER A 264 23.61 22.91 3.71
N GLY A 265 22.40 23.33 4.08
CA GLY A 265 21.50 24.14 3.23
C GLY A 265 20.72 23.37 2.15
N HIS A 266 20.98 22.07 1.95
CA HIS A 266 20.33 21.27 0.90
C HIS A 266 19.32 20.30 1.49
N ILE A 267 18.23 20.02 0.77
CA ILE A 267 17.28 18.96 1.13
C ILE A 267 17.95 17.60 0.92
N VAL A 268 18.03 16.82 2.01
CA VAL A 268 18.62 15.48 2.05
C VAL A 268 17.58 14.39 2.39
N GLY A 269 16.32 14.76 2.56
CA GLY A 269 15.23 13.81 2.71
C GLY A 269 13.88 14.50 2.80
N ILE A 270 12.83 13.69 2.63
CA ILE A 270 11.44 14.14 2.66
C ILE A 270 10.58 13.13 3.42
N LEU A 271 9.60 13.63 4.16
CA LEU A 271 8.50 12.85 4.71
C LEU A 271 7.16 13.44 4.25
N ILE A 272 6.22 12.58 3.89
CA ILE A 272 4.89 12.93 3.41
C ILE A 272 3.86 12.24 4.28
N LEU A 273 2.99 13.02 4.91
CA LEU A 273 1.77 12.50 5.56
C LEU A 273 0.57 12.66 4.64
N THR A 274 -0.24 11.62 4.55
CA THR A 274 -1.52 11.61 3.83
C THR A 274 -2.65 11.29 4.82
N PRO A 275 -3.69 12.12 4.92
CA PRO A 275 -4.83 11.83 5.80
C PRO A 275 -5.60 10.59 5.32
N ILE A 276 -6.03 9.75 6.26
CA ILE A 276 -6.70 8.47 6.01
C ILE A 276 -7.77 8.19 7.07
N HIS A 277 -8.61 9.18 7.41
CA HIS A 277 -9.81 9.13 8.27
C HIS A 277 -9.99 10.51 8.91
N GLY A 278 -10.13 11.55 8.08
CA GLY A 278 -10.25 12.93 8.55
C GLY A 278 -9.01 13.38 9.35
N PRO A 279 -9.15 14.28 10.34
CA PRO A 279 -8.00 14.83 11.06
C PRO A 279 -7.39 13.87 12.09
N HIS A 280 -7.92 12.64 12.21
CA HIS A 280 -7.60 11.69 13.28
C HIS A 280 -6.53 10.66 12.90
N SER A 281 -6.24 10.46 11.62
CA SER A 281 -5.28 9.44 11.20
C SER A 281 -4.49 9.84 9.96
N TYR A 282 -3.19 9.57 9.97
CA TYR A 282 -2.29 9.84 8.85
C TYR A 282 -1.47 8.61 8.47
N LEU A 283 -1.30 8.40 7.17
CA LEU A 283 -0.30 7.50 6.60
C LEU A 283 1.01 8.26 6.37
N ILE A 284 2.13 7.71 6.85
CA ILE A 284 3.47 8.05 6.36
C ILE A 284 3.62 7.45 4.96
N LYS A 285 3.22 8.21 3.94
CA LYS A 285 3.20 7.77 2.54
C LYS A 285 4.61 7.56 2.01
N ASN A 286 5.51 8.47 2.39
CA ASN A 286 6.92 8.42 2.05
C ASN A 286 7.73 8.94 3.25
N ALA A 287 8.81 8.26 3.58
CA ALA A 287 9.85 8.75 4.50
C ALA A 287 11.21 8.38 3.88
N VAL A 288 11.72 9.26 3.03
CA VAL A 288 12.83 8.97 2.13
C VAL A 288 14.04 9.81 2.54
N SER A 289 15.14 9.14 2.86
CA SER A 289 16.48 9.73 2.85
C SER A 289 17.04 9.68 1.43
N PHE A 290 17.51 10.82 0.93
CA PHE A 290 18.14 10.88 -0.39
C PHE A 290 19.54 10.27 -0.36
N PRO A 291 20.10 9.85 -1.51
CA PRO A 291 21.47 9.36 -1.56
C PRO A 291 22.45 10.36 -0.92
N ASN A 292 23.42 9.84 -0.15
CA ASN A 292 24.40 10.62 0.61
C ASN A 292 23.85 11.41 1.80
N SER A 293 22.56 11.30 2.15
CA SER A 293 22.03 11.89 3.39
C SER A 293 22.80 11.37 4.61
N PRO A 294 23.01 12.19 5.66
CA PRO A 294 23.57 11.71 6.90
C PRO A 294 22.83 10.50 7.48
N ARG A 295 23.56 9.63 8.19
CA ARG A 295 22.94 8.46 8.81
C ARG A 295 21.98 8.90 9.91
N GLY A 296 20.75 8.38 9.85
CA GLY A 296 19.69 8.72 10.79
C GLY A 296 18.69 9.76 10.28
N THR A 297 18.86 10.28 9.06
CA THR A 297 17.93 11.27 8.48
C THR A 297 16.47 10.78 8.45
N SER A 298 16.20 9.54 8.04
CA SER A 298 14.83 9.00 8.03
C SER A 298 14.25 8.87 9.44
N GLU A 299 15.05 8.42 10.41
CA GLU A 299 14.64 8.38 11.81
C GLU A 299 14.34 9.76 12.38
N HIS A 300 15.17 10.75 12.06
CA HIS A 300 14.99 12.14 12.50
C HIS A 300 13.73 12.76 11.87
N LEU A 301 13.49 12.54 10.56
CA LEU A 301 12.27 12.96 9.88
C LEU A 301 11.02 12.45 10.61
N ILE A 302 10.92 11.13 10.79
CA ILE A 302 9.75 10.51 11.43
C ILE A 302 9.59 11.02 12.87
N HIS A 303 10.68 11.06 13.64
CA HIS A 303 10.62 11.48 15.03
C HIS A 303 10.17 12.93 15.20
N THR A 304 10.73 13.87 14.42
CA THR A 304 10.31 15.28 14.44
C THR A 304 8.87 15.45 13.95
N THR A 305 8.46 14.70 12.92
CA THR A 305 7.06 14.70 12.50
C THR A 305 6.14 14.24 13.64
N LEU A 306 6.46 13.16 14.36
CA LEU A 306 5.66 12.71 15.51
C LEU A 306 5.62 13.75 16.63
N GLN A 307 6.69 14.51 16.86
CA GLN A 307 6.66 15.65 17.80
C GLN A 307 5.66 16.73 17.38
N HIS A 308 5.61 17.06 16.08
CA HIS A 308 4.66 18.04 15.55
C HIS A 308 3.22 17.52 15.64
N ILE A 309 2.99 16.24 15.33
CA ILE A 309 1.67 15.61 15.48
C ILE A 309 1.23 15.60 16.94
N GLN A 310 2.11 15.27 17.89
CA GLN A 310 1.77 15.34 19.32
C GLN A 310 1.40 16.76 19.76
N ALA A 311 2.07 17.78 19.22
CA ALA A 311 1.70 19.17 19.48
C ALA A 311 0.31 19.50 18.92
N ASP A 312 -0.03 18.98 17.74
CA ASP A 312 -1.37 19.07 17.16
C ASP A 312 -2.42 18.36 18.02
N GLU A 313 -2.17 17.15 18.51
CA GLU A 313 -3.07 16.42 19.43
C GLU A 313 -3.42 17.26 20.66
N LYS A 314 -2.40 17.85 21.31
CA LYS A 314 -2.57 18.72 22.48
C LYS A 314 -3.39 19.99 22.17
N ARG A 315 -3.19 20.56 20.97
CA ARG A 315 -3.90 21.77 20.52
C ARG A 315 -5.35 21.48 20.16
N LEU A 316 -5.61 20.34 19.53
CA LEU A 316 -6.91 19.96 18.99
C LEU A 316 -7.78 19.22 20.02
N GLY A 317 -7.18 18.62 21.05
CA GLY A 317 -7.88 17.95 22.13
C GLY A 317 -8.34 16.52 21.78
N PHE A 318 -7.76 15.89 20.76
CA PHE A 318 -8.01 14.50 20.42
C PHE A 318 -6.71 13.82 19.97
N SER A 319 -6.66 12.49 20.10
CA SER A 319 -5.51 11.71 19.66
C SER A 319 -5.50 11.50 18.14
N ILE A 320 -4.30 11.50 17.57
CA ILE A 320 -4.00 11.32 16.17
C ILE A 320 -3.13 10.09 16.04
N THR A 321 -3.63 9.10 15.30
CA THR A 321 -2.87 7.90 14.96
C THR A 321 -2.04 8.15 13.71
N VAL A 322 -0.84 7.57 13.65
CA VAL A 322 0.00 7.60 12.45
C VAL A 322 0.29 6.17 12.05
N THR A 323 0.24 5.82 10.77
CA THR A 323 0.58 4.47 10.31
C THR A 323 1.71 4.51 9.27
N PHE A 324 2.55 3.49 9.27
CA PHE A 324 3.48 3.25 8.19
C PHE A 324 2.83 2.57 6.97
N GLY A 325 1.56 2.17 7.08
CA GLY A 325 0.88 1.37 6.08
C GLY A 325 1.26 -0.11 6.16
N ILE A 326 0.72 -0.86 5.20
CA ILE A 326 0.82 -2.32 5.17
C ILE A 326 2.27 -2.82 5.07
N THR A 327 2.55 -3.87 5.84
CA THR A 327 3.78 -4.65 5.85
C THR A 327 3.46 -6.14 5.68
N ALA A 328 4.39 -6.86 5.08
CA ALA A 328 4.38 -8.32 5.05
C ALA A 328 4.57 -8.90 6.47
N SER A 329 3.71 -9.85 6.86
CA SER A 329 3.86 -10.61 8.11
C SER A 329 5.03 -11.61 8.02
N ASP A 330 5.58 -12.05 9.13
CA ASP A 330 6.57 -13.15 9.14
C ASP A 330 5.91 -14.54 8.96
N HIS A 331 4.60 -14.63 9.14
CA HIS A 331 3.83 -15.85 9.00
C HIS A 331 2.50 -15.63 8.26
N ILE A 332 1.87 -16.75 7.87
CA ILE A 332 0.56 -16.79 7.26
C ILE A 332 -0.41 -17.49 8.22
N ALA A 333 -1.59 -16.93 8.41
CA ALA A 333 -2.68 -17.55 9.16
C ALA A 333 -3.97 -17.59 8.32
N ILE A 334 -4.80 -18.57 8.61
CA ILE A 334 -6.14 -18.69 8.03
C ILE A 334 -7.13 -18.23 9.11
N VAL A 335 -8.07 -17.37 8.72
CA VAL A 335 -9.01 -16.75 9.67
C VAL A 335 -10.05 -17.75 10.19
N ASP A 336 -10.50 -18.68 9.35
CA ASP A 336 -11.42 -19.77 9.75
C ASP A 336 -11.05 -21.09 9.04
N ASP A 337 -10.45 -22.02 9.78
CA ASP A 337 -10.04 -23.34 9.29
C ASP A 337 -11.24 -24.19 8.80
N ASN A 338 -12.46 -23.90 9.31
CA ASN A 338 -13.66 -24.65 8.94
C ASN A 338 -14.25 -24.27 7.58
N ARG A 339 -13.72 -23.22 6.92
CA ARG A 339 -14.26 -22.67 5.66
C ARG A 339 -13.26 -22.61 4.51
N VAL A 340 -12.03 -23.08 4.71
CA VAL A 340 -11.06 -23.25 3.61
C VAL A 340 -11.45 -24.48 2.80
N ARG A 341 -12.41 -24.31 1.90
CA ARG A 341 -12.77 -25.32 0.91
C ARG A 341 -11.87 -25.29 -0.32
N SER A 342 -10.89 -24.40 -0.36
CA SER A 342 -9.93 -24.35 -1.47
C SER A 342 -8.97 -25.54 -1.38
N GLY A 343 -8.80 -26.28 -2.48
CA GLY A 343 -7.97 -27.48 -2.56
C GLY A 343 -6.46 -27.29 -2.32
N TRP A 344 -6.04 -26.12 -1.83
CA TRP A 344 -4.65 -25.80 -1.52
C TRP A 344 -4.39 -25.96 -0.02
N ARG A 345 -3.51 -26.88 0.36
CA ARG A 345 -3.05 -27.02 1.76
C ARG A 345 -2.34 -25.73 2.21
N LEU A 346 -2.72 -25.19 3.38
CA LEU A 346 -2.07 -24.03 4.02
C LEU A 346 -0.54 -24.03 3.86
N THR A 347 0.10 -25.18 4.11
CA THR A 347 1.55 -25.38 3.99
C THR A 347 2.14 -24.92 2.66
N SER A 348 1.41 -25.09 1.55
CA SER A 348 1.90 -24.74 0.22
C SER A 348 1.67 -23.25 -0.09
N LEU A 349 0.64 -22.61 0.50
CA LEU A 349 0.51 -21.14 0.49
C LEU A 349 1.58 -20.48 1.36
N SER A 350 1.89 -21.06 2.52
CA SER A 350 2.97 -20.59 3.41
C SER A 350 4.33 -20.57 2.72
N LYS A 351 4.71 -21.67 2.06
CA LYS A 351 5.97 -21.75 1.32
C LYS A 351 6.09 -20.71 0.22
N LEU A 352 5.02 -20.55 -0.57
CA LEU A 352 4.95 -19.56 -1.62
C LEU A 352 5.09 -18.14 -1.06
N TYR A 353 4.35 -17.83 0.00
CA TYR A 353 4.44 -16.55 0.69
C TYR A 353 5.87 -16.26 1.16
N GLU A 354 6.51 -17.21 1.86
CA GLU A 354 7.88 -17.04 2.35
C GLU A 354 8.87 -16.74 1.22
N GLN A 355 8.75 -17.42 0.08
CA GLN A 355 9.64 -17.21 -1.06
C GLN A 355 9.45 -15.81 -1.67
N VAL A 356 8.21 -15.37 -1.83
CA VAL A 356 7.91 -14.00 -2.33
C VAL A 356 8.40 -12.95 -1.33
N ALA A 357 8.09 -13.11 -0.05
CA ALA A 357 8.45 -12.17 1.01
C ALA A 357 9.98 -12.02 1.15
N LYS A 358 10.72 -13.14 1.08
CA LYS A 358 12.19 -13.14 1.08
C LYS A 358 12.76 -12.56 -0.21
N GLY A 359 12.28 -13.00 -1.37
CA GLY A 359 12.78 -12.59 -2.69
C GLY A 359 12.62 -11.10 -2.98
N ALA A 360 11.44 -10.53 -2.68
CA ALA A 360 11.17 -9.11 -2.83
C ALA A 360 11.63 -8.26 -1.63
N GLY A 361 12.26 -8.89 -0.61
CA GLY A 361 12.77 -8.21 0.58
C GLY A 361 11.70 -7.48 1.39
N LEU A 362 10.46 -7.99 1.40
CA LEU A 362 9.31 -7.31 2.02
C LEU A 362 9.46 -7.18 3.54
N LEU A 363 10.08 -8.18 4.19
CA LEU A 363 10.31 -8.22 5.64
C LEU A 363 11.26 -7.12 6.14
N LYS A 364 12.18 -6.64 5.29
CA LYS A 364 13.14 -5.57 5.66
C LYS A 364 12.45 -4.25 6.01
N ARG A 365 11.24 -4.02 5.48
CA ARG A 365 10.44 -2.83 5.84
C ARG A 365 9.94 -2.93 7.29
N GLY A 366 9.48 -4.12 7.70
CA GLY A 366 9.06 -4.38 9.08
C GLY A 366 10.20 -4.20 10.07
N GLU A 367 11.41 -4.69 9.76
CA GLU A 367 12.61 -4.49 10.61
C GLU A 367 12.94 -3.01 10.83
N PHE A 368 12.80 -2.17 9.79
CA PHE A 368 13.02 -0.72 9.94
C PHE A 368 11.94 -0.09 10.82
N ARG A 369 10.66 -0.44 10.61
CA ARG A 369 9.51 0.12 11.32
C ARG A 369 9.49 -0.26 12.80
N GLY A 370 9.92 -1.48 13.12
CA GLY A 370 10.06 -1.95 14.50
C GLY A 370 11.01 -1.13 15.38
N LYS A 371 11.86 -0.27 14.81
CA LYS A 371 12.65 0.72 15.59
C LYS A 371 11.79 1.72 16.36
N PHE A 372 10.55 1.91 15.94
CA PHE A 372 9.59 2.84 16.51
C PHE A 372 8.59 2.16 17.45
N ASP A 373 8.73 0.85 17.69
CA ASP A 373 7.80 0.08 18.53
C ASP A 373 6.34 0.24 18.08
N SER A 374 6.11 0.09 16.77
CA SER A 374 4.78 0.15 16.18
C SER A 374 3.93 -1.06 16.57
N GLU A 375 2.64 -0.81 16.75
CA GLU A 375 1.62 -1.82 16.93
C GLU A 375 1.26 -2.44 15.58
N ARG A 376 0.83 -3.71 15.60
CA ARG A 376 0.45 -4.45 14.40
C ARG A 376 -1.04 -4.74 14.42
N GLU A 377 -1.74 -4.24 13.42
CA GLU A 377 -3.15 -4.59 13.19
C GLU A 377 -3.23 -5.57 12.02
N GLU A 378 -3.90 -6.70 12.23
CA GLU A 378 -4.00 -7.76 11.23
C GLU A 378 -4.78 -7.29 10.00
N MET A 379 -4.26 -7.61 8.82
CA MET A 379 -4.87 -7.27 7.54
C MET A 379 -5.02 -8.53 6.68
N TYR A 380 -6.01 -8.53 5.79
CA TYR A 380 -6.46 -9.76 5.15
C TYR A 380 -6.46 -9.69 3.63
N VAL A 381 -6.33 -10.87 3.03
CA VAL A 381 -6.64 -11.13 1.62
C VAL A 381 -7.83 -12.08 1.59
N CYS A 382 -8.92 -11.65 0.97
CA CYS A 382 -10.15 -12.43 0.85
C CYS A 382 -10.42 -12.84 -0.59
N TYR A 383 -10.85 -14.08 -0.77
CA TYR A 383 -11.17 -14.66 -2.07
C TYR A 383 -12.45 -15.53 -2.01
N PRO A 384 -13.17 -15.67 -3.13
CA PRO A 384 -14.41 -16.47 -3.20
C PRO A 384 -14.18 -17.97 -2.96
N GLU A 385 -15.26 -18.72 -2.72
CA GLU A 385 -15.24 -20.15 -2.36
C GLU A 385 -14.49 -21.05 -3.36
N ASP A 386 -14.46 -20.67 -4.65
CA ASP A 386 -13.71 -21.39 -5.69
C ASP A 386 -12.17 -21.16 -5.63
N GLY A 387 -11.71 -20.42 -4.63
CA GLY A 387 -10.32 -20.39 -4.16
C GLY A 387 -9.39 -19.41 -4.89
N LEU A 388 -8.25 -19.15 -4.23
CA LEU A 388 -7.14 -18.38 -4.77
C LEU A 388 -6.19 -19.29 -5.58
N SER A 389 -6.36 -19.30 -6.91
CA SER A 389 -5.50 -20.07 -7.81
C SER A 389 -4.07 -19.51 -7.94
N LEU A 390 -3.09 -20.36 -8.31
CA LEU A 390 -1.72 -19.95 -8.69
C LEU A 390 -1.72 -18.83 -9.74
N SER A 391 -2.62 -18.91 -10.72
CA SER A 391 -2.81 -17.87 -11.74
C SER A 391 -3.24 -16.53 -11.12
N GLY A 392 -4.12 -16.55 -10.11
CA GLY A 392 -4.52 -15.35 -9.37
C GLY A 392 -3.33 -14.71 -8.67
N ILE A 393 -2.52 -15.49 -7.97
CA ILE A 393 -1.30 -15.01 -7.30
C ILE A 393 -0.29 -14.45 -8.31
N LYS A 394 -0.03 -15.15 -9.42
CA LYS A 394 0.87 -14.68 -10.50
C LYS A 394 0.42 -13.33 -11.05
N ASN A 395 -0.88 -13.16 -11.31
CA ASN A 395 -1.40 -11.90 -11.84
C ASN A 395 -1.38 -10.79 -10.77
N LEU A 396 -1.58 -11.09 -9.49
CA LEU A 396 -1.43 -10.12 -8.39
C LEU A 396 0.01 -9.61 -8.31
N LEU A 397 0.99 -10.51 -8.27
CA LEU A 397 2.40 -10.13 -8.24
C LEU A 397 2.79 -9.30 -9.46
N ALA A 398 2.23 -9.64 -10.62
CA ALA A 398 2.54 -8.94 -11.85
C ALA A 398 1.93 -7.54 -11.96
N VAL A 399 0.81 -7.22 -11.28
CA VAL A 399 0.32 -5.82 -11.17
C VAL A 399 1.07 -5.01 -10.10
N LEU A 400 1.67 -5.68 -9.11
CA LEU A 400 2.47 -5.05 -8.06
C LEU A 400 3.93 -4.82 -8.46
N ARG A 401 4.40 -5.47 -9.52
CA ARG A 401 5.76 -5.30 -10.03
C ARG A 401 5.95 -3.89 -10.58
N LYS A 402 7.04 -3.25 -10.17
CA LYS A 402 7.49 -1.95 -10.67
C LYS A 402 8.42 -2.06 -11.86
#